data_AF-A0A833RCC8-F1
#
_entry.id   AF-A0A833RCC8-F1
#
_cell.length_a   1.000
_cell.length_b   1.000
_cell.length_c   1.000
_cell.angle_alpha   90.00
_cell.angle_beta   90.00
_cell.angle_gamma   90.00
#
_symmetry.space_group_name_H-M   'P 1'
#
loop_
_entity.id
_entity.type
_entity.pdbx_description
1 polymer ?
#
loop_
_entity_poly.entity_id
_entity_poly.type
_entity_poly.pdbx_seq_one_letter_code
_entity_poly.pdbx_strand_id
1 'polypeptide(L)'
;MFTSSNSVEGSSSRRCAGCKHLRRRCTEDCILAPYFPANNPERFECVHKIFGAGNVARMLKMLPVDERAQAANSLFTEAYWRVKEPVYGSTGVVIRIQQEISAIRCELAKTLAQISMYEAHNAPRASATAATPLLQQLDTLGTQENMFLFDPNNPFNFS
;
A
#
# COMPACT_ATOMS: atom_id res chain seq x y z
N MET A 1 -11.40 31.89 -24.87
CA MET A 1 -12.06 30.68 -25.41
C MET A 1 -11.19 29.49 -25.00
N PHE A 2 -11.57 28.77 -23.95
CA PHE A 2 -10.82 27.60 -23.49
C PHE A 2 -11.32 26.38 -24.26
N THR A 3 -10.46 25.77 -25.06
CA THR A 3 -10.76 24.51 -25.75
C THR A 3 -10.53 23.35 -24.79
N SER A 4 -11.63 22.71 -24.39
CA SER A 4 -11.65 21.39 -23.77
C SER A 4 -11.03 20.35 -24.71
N SER A 5 -10.09 19.58 -24.20
CA SER A 5 -9.61 18.35 -24.86
C SER A 5 -9.79 17.20 -23.88
N ASN A 6 -11.00 16.65 -23.85
CA ASN A 6 -11.30 15.39 -23.20
C ASN A 6 -11.00 14.29 -24.23
N SER A 7 -9.85 13.62 -24.09
CA SER A 7 -9.44 12.53 -24.97
C SER A 7 -10.30 11.31 -24.71
N VAL A 8 -11.18 11.04 -25.67
CA VAL A 8 -11.96 9.81 -25.78
C VAL A 8 -11.08 8.78 -26.49
N GLU A 9 -10.61 7.76 -25.77
CA GLU A 9 -9.97 6.58 -26.38
C GLU A 9 -10.48 5.28 -25.73
N GLY A 10 -11.02 4.38 -26.57
CA GLY A 10 -11.29 2.99 -26.22
C GLY A 10 -12.71 2.51 -26.51
N SER A 11 -12.97 2.05 -27.75
CA SER A 11 -14.19 1.33 -28.12
C SER A 11 -14.23 -0.08 -27.48
N SER A 12 -14.82 -0.21 -26.28
CA SER A 12 -15.10 -1.50 -25.65
C SER A 12 -16.18 -1.37 -24.54
N SER A 13 -17.44 -1.67 -24.88
CA SER A 13 -18.62 -1.69 -23.99
C SER A 13 -19.04 -0.33 -23.40
N ARG A 14 -20.18 0.22 -23.83
CA ARG A 14 -20.89 1.36 -23.18
C ARG A 14 -21.16 1.16 -21.68
N ARG A 15 -20.94 -0.04 -21.13
CA ARG A 15 -21.18 -0.37 -19.73
C ARG A 15 -19.86 -0.51 -18.99
N CYS A 16 -19.78 0.12 -17.82
CA CYS A 16 -18.66 -0.05 -16.89
C CYS A 16 -18.52 -1.51 -16.41
N ALA A 17 -17.36 -1.86 -15.86
CA ALA A 17 -17.08 -3.21 -15.36
C ALA A 17 -18.11 -3.66 -14.33
N GLY A 18 -18.55 -2.75 -13.45
CA GLY A 18 -19.55 -3.05 -12.43
C GLY A 18 -20.92 -3.43 -12.98
N CYS A 19 -21.45 -2.63 -13.91
CA CYS A 19 -22.75 -2.94 -14.53
C CYS A 19 -22.68 -4.17 -15.44
N LYS A 20 -21.53 -4.42 -16.07
CA LYS A 20 -21.27 -5.65 -16.83
C LYS A 20 -21.33 -6.88 -15.92
N HIS A 21 -20.63 -6.86 -14.78
CA HIS A 21 -20.61 -7.96 -13.81
C HIS A 21 -22.00 -8.22 -13.19
N LEU A 22 -22.71 -7.16 -12.81
CA LEU A 22 -24.05 -7.23 -12.23
C LEU A 22 -25.18 -7.52 -13.25
N ARG A 23 -24.84 -7.66 -14.54
CA ARG A 23 -25.81 -7.88 -15.64
C ARG A 23 -26.96 -6.85 -15.69
N ARG A 24 -26.69 -5.59 -15.32
CA ARG A 24 -27.66 -4.48 -15.34
C ARG A 24 -27.30 -3.40 -16.36
N ARG A 25 -28.26 -2.51 -16.67
CA ARG A 25 -28.02 -1.35 -17.53
C ARG A 25 -27.10 -0.34 -16.83
N CYS A 26 -26.18 0.27 -17.59
CA CYS A 26 -25.33 1.38 -17.11
C CYS A 26 -26.00 2.69 -17.54
N THR A 27 -26.31 3.55 -16.58
CA THR A 27 -26.87 4.90 -16.80
C THR A 27 -25.73 5.92 -16.81
N GLU A 28 -25.95 7.11 -17.37
CA GLU A 28 -24.97 8.20 -17.36
C GLU A 28 -24.57 8.59 -15.92
N ASP A 29 -25.51 8.57 -14.98
CA ASP A 29 -25.27 8.86 -13.55
C ASP A 29 -24.72 7.66 -12.75
N CYS A 30 -24.09 6.68 -13.41
CA CYS A 30 -23.60 5.49 -12.74
C CYS A 30 -22.39 5.81 -11.83
N ILE A 31 -22.57 5.73 -10.51
CA ILE A 31 -21.51 5.97 -9.53
C ILE A 31 -20.26 5.08 -9.72
N LEU A 32 -20.42 3.91 -10.34
CA LEU A 32 -19.32 2.96 -10.56
C LEU A 32 -18.55 3.24 -11.86
N ALA A 33 -19.14 3.97 -12.82
CA ALA A 33 -18.56 4.12 -14.14
C ALA A 33 -17.21 4.85 -14.16
N PRO A 34 -17.02 5.96 -13.41
CA PRO A 34 -15.73 6.66 -13.39
C PRO A 34 -14.59 5.83 -12.78
N TYR A 35 -14.89 4.93 -11.83
CA TYR A 35 -13.87 4.24 -11.02
C TYR A 35 -13.63 2.79 -11.42
N PHE A 36 -14.56 2.18 -12.16
CA PHE A 36 -14.50 0.78 -12.61
C PHE A 36 -14.72 0.71 -14.13
N PRO A 37 -13.73 1.15 -14.94
CA PRO A 37 -13.84 1.15 -16.40
C PRO A 37 -13.90 -0.28 -16.96
N ALA A 38 -14.49 -0.44 -18.14
CA ALA A 38 -14.66 -1.75 -18.78
C ALA A 38 -13.33 -2.46 -19.12
N ASN A 39 -12.24 -1.70 -19.26
CA ASN A 39 -10.91 -2.21 -19.60
C ASN A 39 -10.26 -3.01 -18.47
N ASN A 40 -10.73 -2.84 -17.23
CA ASN A 40 -10.21 -3.57 -16.07
C ASN A 40 -11.36 -4.28 -15.31
N PRO A 41 -11.86 -5.41 -15.83
CA PRO A 41 -12.96 -6.15 -15.20
C PRO A 41 -12.56 -6.79 -13.86
N GLU A 42 -11.31 -7.25 -13.73
CA GLU A 42 -10.76 -7.86 -12.51
C GLU A 42 -10.90 -6.91 -11.32
N ARG A 43 -10.65 -5.61 -11.55
CA ARG A 43 -10.80 -4.57 -10.51
C ARG A 43 -12.16 -4.61 -9.83
N PHE A 44 -13.23 -4.72 -10.60
CA PHE A 44 -14.57 -4.80 -10.02
C PHE A 44 -14.84 -6.17 -9.42
N GLU A 45 -14.32 -7.25 -10.00
CA GLU A 45 -14.51 -8.60 -9.49
C GLU A 45 -13.92 -8.79 -8.09
N CYS A 46 -12.68 -8.35 -7.85
CA CYS A 46 -12.06 -8.40 -6.52
C CYS A 46 -12.90 -7.62 -5.51
N VAL A 47 -13.23 -6.37 -5.83
CA VAL A 47 -13.99 -5.47 -4.95
C VAL A 47 -15.39 -6.03 -4.67
N HIS A 48 -16.04 -6.61 -5.68
CA HIS A 48 -17.34 -7.27 -5.53
C HIS A 48 -17.25 -8.49 -4.62
N LYS A 49 -16.21 -9.33 -4.77
CA LYS A 49 -16.03 -10.54 -3.98
C LYS A 49 -15.80 -10.25 -2.49
N ILE A 50 -15.05 -9.19 -2.17
CA ILE A 50 -14.67 -8.88 -0.77
C ILE A 50 -15.68 -7.96 -0.08
N PHE A 51 -16.13 -6.90 -0.76
CA PHE A 51 -16.99 -5.88 -0.14
C PHE A 51 -18.45 -5.99 -0.60
N GLY A 52 -18.70 -6.52 -1.79
CA GLY A 52 -20.03 -6.55 -2.40
C GLY A 52 -20.40 -5.23 -3.09
N ALA A 53 -21.14 -5.32 -4.20
CA ALA A 53 -21.45 -4.16 -5.04
C ALA A 53 -22.28 -3.08 -4.32
N GLY A 54 -23.22 -3.48 -3.47
CA GLY A 54 -24.08 -2.56 -2.72
C GLY A 54 -23.31 -1.74 -1.70
N ASN A 55 -22.39 -2.39 -0.96
CA ASN A 55 -21.55 -1.72 0.03
C ASN A 55 -20.57 -0.77 -0.65
N VAL A 56 -19.94 -1.18 -1.75
CA VAL A 56 -19.01 -0.32 -2.51
C VAL A 56 -19.72 0.91 -3.05
N ALA A 57 -20.91 0.75 -3.63
CA ALA A 57 -21.72 1.88 -4.06
C ALA A 57 -22.13 2.80 -2.90
N ARG A 58 -22.43 2.24 -1.71
CA ARG A 58 -22.75 3.02 -0.50
C ARG A 58 -21.53 3.80 -0.01
N MET A 59 -20.38 3.15 0.14
CA MET A 59 -19.13 3.76 0.60
C MET A 59 -18.71 4.91 -0.31
N LEU A 60 -18.76 4.72 -1.64
CA LEU A 60 -18.43 5.80 -2.58
C LEU A 60 -19.43 6.95 -2.52
N LYS A 61 -20.73 6.70 -2.30
CA LYS A 61 -21.73 7.78 -2.18
C LYS A 61 -21.55 8.63 -0.93
N MET A 62 -21.04 8.06 0.17
CA MET A 62 -20.83 8.76 1.43
C MET A 62 -19.64 9.71 1.39
N LEU A 63 -18.73 9.55 0.42
CA LEU A 63 -17.54 10.37 0.28
C LEU A 63 -17.77 11.57 -0.67
N PRO A 64 -17.05 12.68 -0.45
CA PRO A 64 -16.99 13.78 -1.41
C PRO A 64 -16.38 13.30 -2.74
N VAL A 65 -16.77 13.94 -3.85
CA VAL A 65 -16.42 13.45 -5.21
C VAL A 65 -14.91 13.32 -5.40
N ASP A 66 -14.14 14.25 -4.84
CA ASP A 66 -12.68 14.31 -4.98
C ASP A 66 -11.97 13.11 -4.33
N GLU A 67 -12.53 12.56 -3.27
CA GLU A 67 -11.94 11.43 -2.53
C GLU A 67 -12.37 10.07 -3.09
N ARG A 68 -13.47 10.00 -3.85
CA ARG A 68 -14.03 8.73 -4.35
C ARG A 68 -13.05 7.96 -5.23
N ALA A 69 -12.24 8.65 -6.02
CA ALA A 69 -11.23 8.01 -6.85
C ALA A 69 -10.18 7.30 -5.99
N GLN A 70 -9.68 7.97 -4.97
CA GLN A 70 -8.70 7.41 -4.04
C GLN A 70 -9.32 6.29 -3.20
N ALA A 71 -10.54 6.46 -2.71
CA ALA A 71 -11.24 5.41 -1.98
C ALA A 71 -11.48 4.15 -2.84
N ALA A 72 -11.86 4.32 -4.11
CA ALA A 72 -12.00 3.18 -5.04
C ALA A 72 -10.67 2.47 -5.28
N ASN A 73 -9.54 3.19 -5.31
CA ASN A 73 -8.20 2.60 -5.38
C ASN A 73 -7.88 1.80 -4.12
N SER A 74 -8.11 2.36 -2.93
CA SER A 74 -7.87 1.66 -1.67
C SER A 74 -8.73 0.40 -1.54
N LEU A 75 -10.02 0.48 -1.86
CA LEU A 75 -10.93 -0.67 -1.88
C LEU A 75 -10.44 -1.76 -2.84
N PHE A 76 -9.96 -1.39 -4.03
CA PHE A 76 -9.40 -2.35 -4.95
C PHE A 76 -8.13 -3.01 -4.42
N THR A 77 -7.16 -2.22 -3.94
CA THR A 77 -5.90 -2.75 -3.43
C THR A 77 -6.13 -3.71 -2.28
N GLU A 78 -6.99 -3.35 -1.31
CA GLU A 78 -7.32 -4.23 -0.19
C GLU A 78 -8.04 -5.50 -0.66
N ALA A 79 -9.03 -5.37 -1.55
CA ALA A 79 -9.75 -6.52 -2.08
C ALA A 79 -8.83 -7.46 -2.88
N TYR A 80 -7.94 -6.91 -3.69
CA TYR A 80 -6.96 -7.66 -4.47
C TYR A 80 -6.10 -8.53 -3.56
N TRP A 81 -5.55 -7.94 -2.48
CA TRP A 81 -4.73 -8.69 -1.54
C TRP A 81 -5.54 -9.70 -0.73
N ARG A 82 -6.79 -9.40 -0.33
CA ARG A 82 -7.68 -10.39 0.31
C ARG A 82 -8.00 -11.58 -0.60
N VAL A 83 -8.08 -11.36 -1.92
CA VAL A 83 -8.29 -12.45 -2.89
C VAL A 83 -7.02 -13.28 -3.06
N LYS A 84 -5.85 -12.65 -3.11
CA LYS A 84 -4.55 -13.30 -3.32
C LYS A 84 -4.02 -14.00 -2.05
N GLU A 85 -4.22 -13.37 -0.90
CA GLU A 85 -3.77 -13.81 0.43
C GLU A 85 -4.98 -13.84 1.38
N PRO A 86 -5.77 -14.93 1.40
CA PRO A 86 -7.06 -14.97 2.11
C PRO A 86 -6.96 -14.89 3.63
N VAL A 87 -5.78 -15.19 4.21
CA VAL A 87 -5.57 -15.18 5.66
C VAL A 87 -5.20 -13.77 6.14
N TYR A 88 -4.12 -13.19 5.60
CA TYR A 88 -3.57 -11.93 6.09
C TYR A 88 -3.81 -10.73 5.15
N GLY A 89 -4.29 -10.95 3.93
CA GLY A 89 -4.55 -9.89 2.96
C GLY A 89 -3.35 -8.97 2.75
N SER A 90 -3.59 -7.66 2.75
CA SER A 90 -2.53 -6.65 2.63
C SER A 90 -1.62 -6.62 3.86
N THR A 91 -2.10 -7.02 5.03
CA THR A 91 -1.30 -7.05 6.27
C THR A 91 -0.14 -8.02 6.16
N GLY A 92 -0.33 -9.19 5.53
CA GLY A 92 0.75 -10.16 5.31
C GLY A 92 1.89 -9.59 4.48
N VAL A 93 1.54 -8.82 3.43
CA VAL A 93 2.51 -8.12 2.58
C VAL A 93 3.27 -7.05 3.36
N VAL A 94 2.58 -6.25 4.18
CA VAL A 94 3.20 -5.23 5.02
C VAL A 94 4.19 -5.87 6.00
N ILE A 95 3.78 -6.93 6.69
CA ILE A 95 4.63 -7.66 7.63
C ILE A 95 5.88 -8.19 6.94
N ARG A 96 5.75 -8.83 5.77
CA ARG A 96 6.91 -9.36 5.03
C ARG A 96 7.90 -8.25 4.68
N ILE A 97 7.41 -7.13 4.17
CA ILE A 97 8.25 -5.99 3.81
C ILE A 97 8.94 -5.40 5.06
N GLN A 98 8.23 -5.31 6.19
CA GLN A 98 8.83 -4.84 7.44
C GLN A 98 9.92 -5.80 7.95
N GLN A 99 9.72 -7.11 7.81
CA GLN A 99 10.74 -8.11 8.15
C GLN A 99 11.98 -7.97 7.26
N GLU A 100 11.80 -7.76 5.94
CA GLU A 100 12.90 -7.50 5.00
C GLU A 100 13.67 -6.23 5.37
N ILE A 101 12.97 -5.14 5.68
CA ILE A 101 13.58 -3.89 6.16
C ILE A 101 14.39 -4.13 7.43
N SER A 102 13.85 -4.86 8.40
CA SER A 102 14.52 -5.18 9.66
C SER A 102 15.78 -6.03 9.43
N ALA A 103 15.70 -7.04 8.57
CA ALA A 103 16.84 -7.89 8.22
C ALA A 103 17.97 -7.08 7.57
N ILE A 104 17.64 -6.22 6.61
CA ILE A 104 18.61 -5.35 5.92
C ILE A 104 19.22 -4.34 6.90
N ARG A 105 18.42 -3.74 7.79
CA ARG A 105 18.92 -2.85 8.85
C ARG A 105 19.89 -3.57 9.80
N CYS A 106 19.61 -4.82 10.15
CA CYS A 106 20.49 -5.66 10.97
C CYS A 106 21.81 -5.96 10.25
N GLU A 107 21.76 -6.31 8.96
CA GLU A 107 22.95 -6.53 8.15
C GLU A 107 23.82 -5.26 8.04
N LEU A 108 23.19 -4.11 7.81
CA LEU A 108 23.87 -2.81 7.78
C LEU A 108 24.55 -2.49 9.13
N ALA A 109 23.86 -2.75 10.25
CA ALA A 109 24.46 -2.53 11.57
C ALA A 109 25.69 -3.43 11.80
N LYS A 110 25.65 -4.68 11.34
CA LYS A 110 26.79 -5.61 11.43
C LYS A 110 27.98 -5.15 10.61
N THR A 111 27.76 -4.72 9.36
CA THR A 111 28.85 -4.26 8.48
C THR A 111 29.48 -2.98 9.01
N LEU A 112 28.68 -2.04 9.52
CA LEU A 112 29.17 -0.82 10.16
C LEU A 112 29.98 -1.13 11.44
N ALA A 113 29.55 -2.08 12.25
CA ALA A 113 30.30 -2.52 13.43
C ALA A 113 31.63 -3.18 13.05
N GLN A 114 31.67 -3.96 11.96
CA GLN A 114 32.91 -4.53 11.44
C GLN A 114 33.88 -3.43 10.97
N ILE A 115 33.38 -2.43 10.23
CA ILE A 115 34.20 -1.29 9.76
C ILE A 115 34.82 -0.55 10.94
N SER A 116 34.04 -0.22 11.97
CA SER A 116 34.57 0.50 13.15
C SER A 116 35.61 -0.32 13.92
N MET A 117 35.46 -1.64 13.98
CA MET A 117 36.49 -2.53 14.55
C MET A 117 37.79 -2.52 13.72
N TYR A 118 37.70 -2.56 12.38
CA TYR A 118 38.88 -2.48 11.51
C TYR A 118 39.58 -1.12 11.62
N GLU A 119 38.82 -0.02 11.66
CA GLU A 119 39.36 1.33 11.86
C GLU A 119 40.06 1.45 13.20
N ALA A 120 39.47 0.94 14.28
CA ALA A 120 40.09 0.93 15.61
C ALA A 120 41.38 0.08 15.66
N HIS A 121 41.43 -1.02 14.91
CA HIS A 121 42.62 -1.89 14.83
C HIS A 121 43.75 -1.28 14.00
N ASN A 122 43.41 -0.60 12.89
CA ASN A 122 44.38 0.03 11.98
C ASN A 122 44.70 1.49 12.33
N ALA A 123 44.06 2.07 13.36
CA ALA A 123 44.34 3.43 13.80
C ALA A 123 45.82 3.54 14.24
N PRO A 124 46.64 4.40 13.62
CA PRO A 124 47.92 4.77 14.21
C PRO A 124 47.64 5.33 15.61
N ARG A 125 48.54 5.08 16.56
CA ARG A 125 48.41 5.45 17.99
C ARG A 125 48.37 6.98 18.25
N ALA A 126 48.00 7.81 17.27
CA ALA A 126 47.97 9.26 17.35
C ALA A 126 46.64 9.84 16.83
N SER A 127 46.08 10.71 17.67
CA SER A 127 44.93 11.62 17.47
C SER A 127 43.55 11.02 17.20
N ALA A 128 42.80 10.89 18.29
CA ALA A 128 41.35 10.87 18.28
C ALA A 128 40.80 12.21 17.77
N THR A 129 40.31 12.24 16.53
CA THR A 129 39.41 13.31 16.06
C THR A 129 38.24 12.71 15.30
N ALA A 130 37.09 12.71 15.97
CA ALA A 130 35.74 12.88 15.45
C ALA A 130 35.36 12.13 14.18
N ALA A 131 34.98 10.85 14.32
CA ALA A 131 33.99 10.23 13.46
C ALA A 131 32.66 10.16 14.23
N THR A 132 31.95 11.29 14.27
CA THR A 132 30.59 11.35 14.82
C THR A 132 29.66 10.58 13.87
N PRO A 133 28.86 9.62 14.36
CA PRO A 133 28.44 8.49 13.57
C PRO A 133 27.14 8.78 12.81
N LEU A 134 27.06 8.26 11.58
CA LEU A 134 25.82 8.10 10.79
C LEU A 134 24.71 7.32 11.51
N LEU A 135 24.99 6.75 12.69
CA LEU A 135 24.04 6.03 13.55
C LEU A 135 22.87 6.90 14.02
N GLN A 136 23.07 8.19 14.30
CA GLN A 136 22.01 9.03 14.87
C GLN A 136 20.88 9.38 13.87
N GLN A 137 21.12 9.22 12.56
CA GLN A 137 20.12 9.46 11.52
C GLN A 137 19.25 8.23 11.20
N LEU A 138 19.64 7.03 11.63
CA LEU A 138 18.82 5.81 11.44
C LEU A 138 17.92 5.52 12.66
N ASP A 139 18.29 6.01 13.84
CA ASP A 139 17.47 5.87 15.06
C ASP A 139 16.20 6.74 15.03
N THR A 140 16.20 7.85 14.28
CA THR A 140 15.06 8.78 14.17
C THR A 140 13.91 8.28 13.28
N LEU A 141 14.12 7.20 12.51
CA LEU A 141 13.04 6.48 11.80
C LEU A 141 12.69 5.14 12.47
N GLY A 142 13.38 4.76 13.56
CA GLY A 142 13.21 3.48 14.25
C GLY A 142 12.39 3.55 15.54
N THR A 143 12.17 4.74 16.10
CA THR A 143 11.61 4.90 17.45
C THR A 143 10.17 5.44 17.53
N GLN A 144 9.51 5.73 16.40
CA GLN A 144 8.07 6.07 16.40
C GLN A 144 7.13 5.08 15.68
N GLU A 145 7.64 4.03 15.02
CA GLU A 145 6.79 2.97 14.44
C GLU A 145 6.96 1.60 15.11
N ASN A 146 7.66 1.53 16.25
CA ASN A 146 7.89 0.28 16.99
C ASN A 146 7.04 0.14 18.27
N MET A 147 5.91 0.84 18.36
CA MET A 147 4.95 0.72 19.48
C MET A 147 3.65 -0.02 19.11
N PHE A 148 3.64 -0.79 18.03
CA PHE A 148 2.67 -1.89 17.85
C PHE A 148 3.46 -3.17 17.75
N LEU A 149 3.90 -3.63 18.92
CA LEU A 149 4.59 -4.88 19.12
C LEU A 149 3.69 -6.01 18.61
N PHE A 150 4.04 -6.63 17.48
CA PHE A 150 3.51 -7.94 17.13
C PHE A 150 3.90 -8.92 18.24
N ASP A 151 2.91 -9.39 19.00
CA ASP A 151 3.09 -10.45 19.98
C ASP A 151 3.17 -11.80 19.23
N PRO A 152 4.31 -12.51 19.25
CA PRO A 152 4.46 -13.80 18.57
C PRO A 152 3.55 -14.90 19.14
N ASN A 153 2.88 -14.67 20.27
CA ASN A 153 1.91 -15.59 20.86
C ASN A 153 0.44 -15.19 20.65
N ASN A 154 0.14 -14.06 20.01
CA ASN A 154 -1.25 -13.62 19.83
C ASN A 154 -1.47 -12.92 18.47
N PRO A 155 -1.85 -13.70 17.43
CA PRO A 155 -1.98 -13.19 16.06
C PRO A 155 -3.23 -12.32 15.81
N PHE A 156 -4.04 -12.02 16.83
CA PHE A 156 -5.32 -11.29 16.69
C PHE A 156 -5.40 -9.94 17.40
N ASN A 157 -4.35 -9.49 18.10
CA ASN A 157 -4.42 -8.21 18.80
C ASN A 157 -3.88 -7.07 17.93
N PHE A 158 -4.79 -6.31 17.33
CA PHE A 158 -4.54 -4.94 16.92
C PHE A 158 -5.18 -4.05 17.99
N SER A 159 -4.40 -3.62 18.98
CA SER A 159 -4.78 -2.50 19.87
C SER A 159 -4.47 -1.18 19.19
#